data_AF-A0AAV4CBR9-F1
#
_entry.id   AF-A0AAV4CBR9-F1
#
_cell.length_a   1.000
_cell.length_b   1.000
_cell.length_c   1.000
_cell.angle_alpha   90.00
_cell.angle_beta   90.00
_cell.angle_gamma   90.00
#
_symmetry.space_group_name_H-M   'P 1'
#
loop_
_entity.id
_entity.type
_entity.pdbx_description
1 polymer ?
#
loop_
_entity_poly.entity_id
_entity_poly.type
_entity_poly.pdbx_seq_one_letter_code
_entity_poly.pdbx_strand_id
1 'polypeptide(L)'
;MASNDIGVHHSADAKHAEVIVIGNGPSAIALSFILSGHRPFYNGAPLSNEYLIQRLQDEPEVSLLEKDLRYLSDGLEGRSNNPVALLFDQLLHPDADLGVDAPSALDWKHDEQHYIPHVVLGKTRPGGTWQKIDGTMQTISQNSWMELPNKPFKDWLESKDRTRSTLNVPSKLVPGRATIADVKDYYTDYVKSQGLESNFRDFHVVTNVQQVYHLRNIVDSESGEVEPCCGNVRRNHPHCWEVRGYVTTVASRSNPKDTNSENPGEGNDSRSKTDGESGEEVVIARHGFCYVAPHVVLAVGAYDTPNRLGVEGESLPCVIHSLGEFEQALINLRLQSSGDMGTVSSPTLDPVLVVGAGLSAADAILMAMEEGVPVIHVFRRSPNNASLVFSKLPRTMYPEYHRVHRLMKGQEHSQLYTPMPKQTVMQVRDNAVLVGSADDNTRAPSATSSTSLTWVDVSVVAIMVGSRADLSFLPREGRDLGIVGKWPIDSKHNIIDVDPFSYQANRQPQMFAMGPLVGDNFVRFGIGGALGIANHLNKCRKKEAL
;
A
#
# COMPACT_ATOMS: atom_id res chain seq x y z
N MET A 1 21.88 4.58 30.57
CA MET A 1 20.52 4.03 30.33
C MET A 1 20.72 2.69 29.64
N ALA A 2 20.26 1.61 30.27
CA ALA A 2 20.45 0.25 29.79
C ALA A 2 19.75 0.08 28.44
N SER A 3 20.49 -0.42 27.45
CA SER A 3 19.96 -0.91 26.18
C SER A 3 19.14 -2.17 26.48
N ASN A 4 17.82 -2.08 26.38
CA ASN A 4 16.97 -3.26 26.29
C ASN A 4 17.24 -3.94 24.93
N ASP A 5 18.26 -4.80 24.91
CA ASP A 5 18.53 -5.71 23.80
C ASP A 5 17.35 -6.69 23.70
N ILE A 6 16.46 -6.43 22.75
CA ILE A 6 15.43 -7.38 22.35
C ILE A 6 16.15 -8.49 21.58
N GLY A 7 16.58 -9.52 22.32
CA GLY A 7 17.26 -10.68 21.75
C GLY A 7 16.40 -11.37 20.69
N VAL A 8 16.82 -11.28 19.43
CA VAL A 8 16.25 -12.09 18.36
C VAL A 8 16.80 -13.50 18.53
N HIS A 9 15.95 -14.44 18.97
CA HIS A 9 16.33 -15.85 18.99
C HIS A 9 16.45 -16.36 17.55
N HIS A 10 17.69 -16.51 17.07
CA HIS A 10 18.00 -17.12 15.78
C HIS A 10 18.02 -18.65 15.91
N SER A 11 16.88 -19.27 15.66
CA SER A 11 16.78 -20.71 15.42
C SER A 11 15.59 -20.95 14.50
N ALA A 12 15.78 -20.92 13.19
CA ALA A 12 14.77 -21.36 12.25
C ALA A 12 15.44 -22.02 11.05
N ASP A 13 15.21 -23.32 10.89
CA ASP A 13 15.45 -24.03 9.64
C ASP A 13 14.78 -23.26 8.49
N ALA A 14 15.49 -23.14 7.37
CA ALA A 14 14.99 -22.40 6.22
C ALA A 14 13.75 -23.10 5.63
N LYS A 15 12.61 -22.41 5.60
CA LYS A 15 11.39 -22.92 4.96
C LYS A 15 11.48 -22.72 3.45
N HIS A 16 11.04 -23.70 2.68
CA HIS A 16 11.16 -23.67 1.23
C HIS A 16 9.80 -23.41 0.57
N ALA A 17 9.80 -22.63 -0.51
CA ALA A 17 8.67 -22.37 -1.38
C ALA A 17 9.16 -22.20 -2.83
N GLU A 18 8.27 -22.21 -3.81
CA GLU A 18 8.61 -21.86 -5.20
C GLU A 18 8.63 -20.34 -5.40
N VAL A 19 7.70 -19.62 -4.75
CA VAL A 19 7.58 -18.16 -4.82
C VAL A 19 7.43 -17.54 -3.43
N ILE A 20 8.26 -16.54 -3.12
CA ILE A 20 8.08 -15.68 -1.93
C ILE A 20 7.53 -14.33 -2.38
N VAL A 21 6.34 -13.96 -1.92
CA VAL A 21 5.71 -12.65 -2.17
C VAL A 21 5.89 -11.76 -0.96
N ILE A 22 6.53 -10.61 -1.12
CA ILE A 22 6.79 -9.63 -0.06
C ILE A 22 5.78 -8.49 -0.19
N GLY A 23 4.95 -8.34 0.85
CA GLY A 23 3.76 -7.49 0.85
C GLY A 23 2.48 -8.33 0.70
N ASN A 24 1.40 -7.93 1.37
CA ASN A 24 0.12 -8.63 1.37
C ASN A 24 -1.06 -7.71 1.00
N GLY A 25 -0.80 -6.70 0.15
CA GLY A 25 -1.82 -5.85 -0.44
C GLY A 25 -2.61 -6.52 -1.58
N PRO A 26 -3.54 -5.80 -2.23
CA PRO A 26 -4.41 -6.37 -3.27
C PRO A 26 -3.64 -7.02 -4.43
N SER A 27 -2.51 -6.43 -4.85
CA SER A 27 -1.59 -7.02 -5.83
C SER A 27 -1.12 -8.44 -5.43
N ALA A 28 -0.65 -8.59 -4.20
CA ALA A 28 -0.18 -9.88 -3.67
C ALA A 28 -1.32 -10.89 -3.48
N ILE A 29 -2.51 -10.41 -3.08
CA ILE A 29 -3.70 -11.25 -2.94
C ILE A 29 -4.14 -11.79 -4.30
N ALA A 30 -4.21 -10.94 -5.33
CA ALA A 30 -4.53 -11.38 -6.69
C ALA A 30 -3.50 -12.36 -7.24
N LEU A 31 -2.20 -12.14 -6.97
CA LEU A 31 -1.17 -13.09 -7.34
C LEU A 31 -1.35 -14.43 -6.61
N SER A 32 -1.56 -14.42 -5.30
CA SER A 32 -1.79 -15.65 -4.53
C SER A 32 -3.02 -16.42 -5.01
N PHE A 33 -4.09 -15.73 -5.39
CA PHE A 33 -5.29 -16.35 -5.98
C PHE A 33 -4.97 -17.14 -7.25
N ILE A 34 -4.24 -16.52 -8.19
CA ILE A 34 -3.82 -17.15 -9.46
C ILE A 34 -2.82 -18.29 -9.21
N LEU A 35 -1.81 -18.08 -8.37
CA LEU A 35 -0.82 -19.11 -8.00
C LEU A 35 -1.46 -20.29 -7.26
N SER A 36 -2.64 -20.10 -6.66
CA SER A 36 -3.40 -21.16 -6.01
C SER A 36 -4.20 -22.04 -6.99
N GLY A 37 -3.97 -21.90 -8.31
CA GLY A 37 -4.61 -22.74 -9.33
C GLY A 37 -5.85 -22.14 -9.98
N HIS A 38 -6.19 -20.87 -9.70
CA HIS A 38 -7.33 -20.21 -10.35
C HIS A 38 -6.94 -19.65 -11.72
N ARG A 39 -7.55 -20.19 -12.77
CA ARG A 39 -7.22 -19.93 -14.17
C ARG A 39 -8.30 -19.06 -14.84
N PRO A 40 -7.94 -17.89 -15.39
CA PRO A 40 -8.89 -17.02 -16.09
C PRO A 40 -9.10 -17.46 -17.54
N PHE A 41 -10.37 -17.43 -17.97
CA PHE A 41 -10.83 -17.66 -19.33
C PHE A 41 -11.73 -16.52 -19.78
N TYR A 42 -11.62 -16.09 -21.03
CA TYR A 42 -12.57 -15.15 -21.60
C TYR A 42 -13.93 -15.85 -21.78
N ASN A 43 -15.00 -15.26 -21.24
CA ASN A 43 -16.33 -15.87 -21.21
C ASN A 43 -17.21 -15.47 -22.41
N GLY A 44 -16.67 -14.70 -23.37
CA GLY A 44 -17.40 -14.23 -24.55
C GLY A 44 -18.24 -12.97 -24.31
N ALA A 45 -18.18 -12.35 -23.13
CA ALA A 45 -18.86 -11.09 -22.87
C ALA A 45 -18.41 -9.99 -23.83
N PRO A 46 -19.32 -9.11 -24.30
CA PRO A 46 -18.97 -8.07 -25.24
C PRO A 46 -17.94 -7.10 -24.64
N LEU A 47 -16.95 -6.72 -25.45
CA LEU A 47 -15.95 -5.69 -25.13
C LEU A 47 -16.00 -4.59 -26.19
N SER A 48 -15.63 -3.37 -25.81
CA SER A 48 -15.58 -2.23 -26.75
C SER A 48 -14.49 -2.36 -27.81
N ASN A 49 -13.45 -3.18 -27.59
CA ASN A 49 -12.37 -3.40 -28.54
C ASN A 49 -12.57 -4.69 -29.35
N GLU A 50 -13.11 -4.58 -30.56
CA GLU A 50 -13.37 -5.71 -31.46
C GLU A 50 -12.10 -6.50 -31.83
N TYR A 51 -10.94 -5.83 -31.97
CA TYR A 51 -9.67 -6.50 -32.26
C TYR A 51 -9.19 -7.33 -31.06
N LEU A 52 -9.44 -6.89 -29.83
CA LEU A 52 -9.14 -7.69 -28.65
C LEU A 52 -10.03 -8.94 -28.60
N ILE A 53 -11.33 -8.82 -28.92
CA ILE A 53 -12.25 -9.95 -28.97
C ILE A 53 -11.76 -11.01 -29.96
N GLN A 54 -11.38 -10.61 -31.18
CA GLN A 54 -10.86 -11.54 -32.19
C GLN A 54 -9.63 -12.31 -31.67
N ARG A 55 -8.67 -11.60 -31.06
CA ARG A 55 -7.46 -12.20 -30.50
C ARG A 55 -7.74 -13.13 -29.30
N LEU A 56 -8.77 -12.84 -28.51
CA LEU A 56 -9.19 -13.71 -27.40
C LEU A 56 -9.88 -14.98 -27.89
N GLN A 57 -10.59 -14.89 -29.02
CA GLN A 57 -11.25 -16.01 -29.68
C GLN A 57 -10.27 -16.94 -30.39
N ASP A 58 -9.02 -16.51 -30.64
CA ASP A 58 -7.94 -17.42 -31.03
C ASP A 58 -7.68 -18.39 -29.86
N GLU A 59 -8.08 -19.66 -30.02
CA GLU A 59 -8.00 -20.71 -28.98
C GLU A 59 -8.83 -20.40 -27.70
N PRO A 60 -10.18 -20.42 -27.77
CA PRO A 60 -11.04 -19.99 -26.66
C PRO A 60 -10.95 -20.90 -25.43
N GLU A 61 -10.57 -22.17 -25.62
CA GLU A 61 -10.41 -23.16 -24.56
C GLU A 61 -9.10 -23.02 -23.77
N VAL A 62 -8.21 -22.08 -24.17
CA VAL A 62 -6.91 -21.86 -23.52
C VAL A 62 -7.01 -20.71 -22.53
N SER A 63 -6.52 -20.93 -21.30
CA SER A 63 -6.47 -19.88 -20.28
C SER A 63 -5.54 -18.74 -20.70
N LEU A 64 -5.86 -17.50 -20.29
CA LEU A 64 -4.98 -16.35 -20.52
C LEU A 64 -3.55 -16.56 -19.94
N LEU A 65 -3.40 -17.44 -18.95
CA LEU A 65 -2.10 -17.80 -18.37
C LEU A 65 -1.19 -18.57 -19.34
N GLU A 66 -1.71 -19.05 -20.46
CA GLU A 66 -0.96 -19.78 -21.49
C GLU A 66 -0.88 -19.04 -22.82
N LYS A 67 -1.74 -18.03 -23.02
CA LYS A 67 -1.75 -17.19 -24.21
C LYS A 67 -0.53 -16.27 -24.29
N ASP A 68 -0.30 -15.75 -25.50
CA ASP A 68 0.68 -14.69 -25.71
C ASP A 68 0.11 -13.32 -25.27
N LEU A 69 0.53 -12.89 -24.07
CA LEU A 69 0.12 -11.60 -23.53
C LEU A 69 0.59 -10.42 -24.38
N ARG A 70 1.67 -10.54 -25.17
CA ARG A 70 2.12 -9.48 -26.09
C ARG A 70 1.11 -9.29 -27.20
N TYR A 71 0.71 -10.41 -27.81
CA TYR A 71 -0.32 -10.43 -28.84
C TYR A 71 -1.65 -9.89 -28.34
N LEU A 72 -2.11 -10.32 -27.16
CA LEU A 72 -3.39 -9.87 -26.60
C LEU A 72 -3.40 -8.38 -26.21
N SER A 73 -2.28 -7.85 -25.74
CA SER A 73 -2.21 -6.46 -25.23
C SER A 73 -1.83 -5.42 -26.30
N ASP A 74 -1.56 -5.84 -27.52
CA ASP A 74 -1.15 -4.93 -28.60
C ASP A 74 -2.25 -3.89 -28.90
N GLY A 75 -1.84 -2.63 -29.01
CA GLY A 75 -2.72 -1.49 -29.27
C GLY A 75 -3.72 -1.14 -28.16
N LEU A 76 -3.61 -1.72 -26.95
CA LEU A 76 -4.46 -1.32 -25.84
C LEU A 76 -4.02 0.02 -25.24
N GLU A 77 -4.98 0.90 -25.01
CA GLU A 77 -4.77 2.21 -24.39
C GLU A 77 -5.54 2.32 -23.06
N GLY A 78 -5.07 3.16 -22.15
CA GLY A 78 -5.73 3.42 -20.88
C GLY A 78 -4.83 4.19 -19.90
N ARG A 79 -5.16 4.11 -18.60
CA ARG A 79 -4.48 4.88 -17.54
C ARG A 79 -3.27 4.19 -16.90
N SER A 80 -2.91 2.99 -17.37
CA SER A 80 -1.66 2.31 -16.99
C SER A 80 -0.66 2.36 -18.14
N ASN A 81 0.63 2.39 -17.81
CA ASN A 81 1.71 2.24 -18.79
C ASN A 81 2.09 0.78 -19.03
N ASN A 82 1.51 -0.17 -18.26
CA ASN A 82 1.83 -1.59 -18.36
C ASN A 82 0.77 -2.31 -19.23
N PRO A 83 1.16 -2.91 -20.37
CA PRO A 83 0.22 -3.46 -21.35
C PRO A 83 -0.60 -4.64 -20.79
N VAL A 84 0.00 -5.48 -19.94
CA VAL A 84 -0.74 -6.57 -19.28
C VAL A 84 -1.73 -6.04 -18.24
N ALA A 85 -1.42 -4.92 -17.57
CA ALA A 85 -2.35 -4.30 -16.65
C ALA A 85 -3.57 -3.72 -17.39
N LEU A 86 -3.35 -3.11 -18.56
CA LEU A 86 -4.43 -2.66 -19.44
C LEU A 86 -5.29 -3.83 -19.94
N LEU A 87 -4.66 -4.91 -20.41
CA LEU A 87 -5.37 -6.11 -20.85
C LEU A 87 -6.23 -6.68 -19.73
N PHE A 88 -5.65 -6.86 -18.54
CA PHE A 88 -6.38 -7.45 -17.42
C PHE A 88 -7.51 -6.54 -16.91
N ASP A 89 -7.30 -5.23 -16.88
CA ASP A 89 -8.33 -4.26 -16.49
C ASP A 89 -9.49 -4.23 -17.50
N GLN A 90 -9.23 -4.24 -18.80
CA GLN A 90 -10.30 -4.26 -19.82
C GLN A 90 -11.14 -5.54 -19.78
N LEU A 91 -10.59 -6.65 -19.28
CA LEU A 91 -11.30 -7.91 -19.13
C LEU A 91 -12.04 -8.01 -17.80
N LEU A 92 -11.44 -7.55 -16.71
CA LEU A 92 -12.04 -7.62 -15.39
C LEU A 92 -13.08 -6.50 -15.17
N HIS A 93 -12.82 -5.30 -15.68
CA HIS A 93 -13.69 -4.13 -15.59
C HIS A 93 -13.89 -3.47 -16.97
N PRO A 94 -14.67 -4.09 -17.88
CA PRO A 94 -14.88 -3.53 -19.22
C PRO A 94 -15.41 -2.09 -19.15
N ASP A 95 -14.76 -1.20 -19.91
CA ASP A 95 -15.12 0.22 -20.04
C ASP A 95 -15.14 1.04 -18.74
N ALA A 96 -14.42 0.59 -17.70
CA ALA A 96 -14.34 1.28 -16.42
C ALA A 96 -13.83 2.73 -16.53
N ASP A 97 -12.98 3.03 -17.53
CA ASP A 97 -12.49 4.39 -17.78
C ASP A 97 -13.58 5.35 -18.28
N LEU A 98 -14.64 4.82 -18.89
CA LEU A 98 -15.84 5.55 -19.29
C LEU A 98 -16.85 5.68 -18.13
N GLY A 99 -16.54 5.13 -16.96
CA GLY A 99 -17.42 5.09 -15.80
C GLY A 99 -18.50 4.02 -15.89
N VAL A 100 -18.36 3.08 -16.83
CA VAL A 100 -19.25 1.92 -16.97
C VAL A 100 -18.92 0.91 -15.88
N ASP A 101 -19.96 0.30 -15.31
CA ASP A 101 -19.86 -0.75 -14.30
C ASP A 101 -20.37 -2.06 -14.90
N ALA A 102 -19.61 -2.57 -15.88
CA ALA A 102 -19.91 -3.79 -16.60
C ALA A 102 -19.44 -5.02 -15.80
N PRO A 103 -20.11 -6.19 -15.96
CA PRO A 103 -19.62 -7.42 -15.38
C PRO A 103 -18.28 -7.84 -16.00
N SER A 104 -17.50 -8.61 -15.23
CA SER A 104 -16.25 -9.21 -15.69
C SER A 104 -16.46 -10.08 -16.94
N ALA A 105 -15.58 -9.91 -17.93
CA ALA A 105 -15.48 -10.77 -19.11
C ALA A 105 -14.63 -12.03 -18.87
N LEU A 106 -14.32 -12.32 -17.60
CA LEU A 106 -13.53 -13.46 -17.17
C LEU A 106 -14.36 -14.43 -16.32
N ASP A 107 -14.29 -15.69 -16.69
CA ASP A 107 -14.65 -16.83 -15.85
C ASP A 107 -13.39 -17.46 -15.25
N TRP A 108 -13.51 -17.95 -14.02
CA TRP A 108 -12.40 -18.53 -13.27
C TRP A 108 -12.63 -20.02 -13.05
N LYS A 109 -11.69 -20.85 -13.50
CA LYS A 109 -11.71 -22.30 -13.25
C LYS A 109 -10.55 -22.67 -12.33
N HIS A 110 -10.86 -23.38 -11.24
CA HIS A 110 -9.85 -23.88 -10.31
C HIS A 110 -9.25 -25.20 -10.83
N ASP A 111 -7.93 -25.29 -10.84
CA ASP A 111 -7.17 -26.48 -11.21
C ASP A 111 -5.97 -26.66 -10.29
N GLU A 112 -6.07 -27.65 -9.40
CA GLU A 112 -5.04 -27.98 -8.40
C GLU A 112 -3.70 -28.38 -9.02
N GLN A 113 -3.69 -28.92 -10.25
CA GLN A 113 -2.44 -29.32 -10.92
C GLN A 113 -1.56 -28.11 -11.25
N HIS A 114 -2.18 -26.93 -11.35
CA HIS A 114 -1.52 -25.66 -11.62
C HIS A 114 -1.21 -24.86 -10.35
N TYR A 115 -1.38 -25.46 -9.16
CA TYR A 115 -0.89 -24.85 -7.93
C TYR A 115 0.63 -24.64 -8.00
N ILE A 116 1.07 -23.44 -7.61
CA ILE A 116 2.48 -23.06 -7.46
C ILE A 116 2.72 -22.81 -5.97
N PRO A 117 3.54 -23.62 -5.27
CA PRO A 117 3.82 -23.43 -3.85
C PRO A 117 4.38 -22.04 -3.55
N HIS A 118 3.67 -21.26 -2.75
CA HIS A 118 4.06 -19.88 -2.47
C HIS A 118 3.75 -19.46 -1.04
N VAL A 119 4.42 -18.39 -0.61
CA VAL A 119 4.17 -17.74 0.68
C VAL A 119 4.06 -16.23 0.50
N VAL A 120 3.06 -15.63 1.14
CA VAL A 120 2.83 -14.19 1.17
C VAL A 120 3.19 -13.65 2.56
N LEU A 121 4.19 -12.76 2.61
CA LEU A 121 4.71 -12.17 3.84
C LEU A 121 4.22 -10.73 3.98
N GLY A 122 3.47 -10.42 5.04
CA GLY A 122 2.87 -9.11 5.24
C GLY A 122 3.09 -8.54 6.63
N LYS A 123 3.30 -7.22 6.73
CA LYS A 123 3.43 -6.52 8.03
C LYS A 123 2.09 -6.41 8.77
N THR A 124 0.97 -6.68 8.10
CA THR A 124 -0.41 -6.51 8.58
C THR A 124 -1.20 -7.78 8.30
N ARG A 125 -2.50 -7.78 8.62
CA ARG A 125 -3.50 -8.68 7.98
C ARG A 125 -3.59 -8.44 6.47
N PRO A 126 -4.22 -9.33 5.67
CA PRO A 126 -4.40 -9.12 4.24
C PRO A 126 -5.05 -7.77 3.90
N GLY A 127 -4.53 -7.10 2.88
CA GLY A 127 -4.91 -5.75 2.47
C GLY A 127 -3.76 -4.74 2.49
N GLY A 128 -2.63 -5.09 3.11
CA GLY A 128 -1.40 -4.30 3.08
C GLY A 128 -1.59 -2.89 3.64
N THR A 129 -1.30 -1.86 2.83
CA THR A 129 -1.49 -0.45 3.24
C THR A 129 -2.91 -0.17 3.73
N TRP A 130 -3.93 -0.77 3.14
CA TRP A 130 -5.32 -0.52 3.52
C TRP A 130 -5.58 -0.84 4.99
N GLN A 131 -4.86 -1.81 5.58
CA GLN A 131 -4.96 -2.14 7.00
C GLN A 131 -4.37 -1.07 7.93
N LYS A 132 -3.48 -0.21 7.41
CA LYS A 132 -2.80 0.87 8.16
C LYS A 132 -3.52 2.22 8.05
N ILE A 133 -4.44 2.37 7.10
CA ILE A 133 -5.18 3.62 6.93
C ILE A 133 -6.30 3.61 7.96
N ASP A 134 -6.19 4.46 8.97
CA ASP A 134 -7.26 4.71 9.93
C ASP A 134 -8.03 5.99 9.56
N GLY A 135 -9.26 6.09 10.04
CA GLY A 135 -10.14 7.23 9.79
C GLY A 135 -11.49 6.88 9.15
N THR A 136 -12.39 7.86 9.06
CA THR A 136 -13.75 7.66 8.51
C THR A 136 -13.84 7.90 7.00
N MET A 137 -12.73 7.89 6.29
CA MET A 137 -12.69 8.25 4.86
C MET A 137 -13.33 7.18 3.96
N GLN A 138 -13.72 7.62 2.75
CA GLN A 138 -14.09 6.73 1.65
C GLN A 138 -12.97 6.65 0.61
N THR A 139 -13.01 5.59 -0.21
CA THR A 139 -12.16 5.45 -1.38
C THR A 139 -12.40 6.59 -2.36
N ILE A 140 -11.34 7.03 -3.04
CA ILE A 140 -11.47 7.97 -4.16
C ILE A 140 -12.09 7.22 -5.36
N SER A 141 -11.63 6.01 -5.61
CA SER A 141 -12.13 5.15 -6.68
C SER A 141 -13.50 4.57 -6.35
N GLN A 142 -14.24 4.19 -7.39
CA GLN A 142 -15.46 3.41 -7.25
C GLN A 142 -15.17 2.09 -6.52
N ASN A 143 -16.16 1.59 -5.78
CA ASN A 143 -16.03 0.35 -5.02
C ASN A 143 -15.71 -0.85 -5.92
N SER A 144 -16.28 -0.93 -7.13
CA SER A 144 -15.95 -1.98 -8.10
C SER A 144 -14.49 -1.95 -8.53
N TRP A 145 -13.83 -0.79 -8.53
CA TRP A 145 -12.40 -0.70 -8.88
C TRP A 145 -11.46 -1.18 -7.77
N MET A 146 -12.01 -1.52 -6.60
CA MET A 146 -11.30 -2.06 -5.45
C MET A 146 -11.37 -3.59 -5.39
N GLU A 147 -12.17 -4.20 -6.26
CA GLU A 147 -12.47 -5.62 -6.22
C GLU A 147 -11.30 -6.48 -6.73
N LEU A 148 -11.34 -7.74 -6.31
CA LEU A 148 -10.37 -8.77 -6.64
C LEU A 148 -11.04 -9.83 -7.52
N PRO A 149 -10.25 -10.59 -8.29
CA PRO A 149 -10.74 -11.64 -9.16
C PRO A 149 -11.79 -12.55 -8.53
N ASN A 150 -12.83 -12.94 -9.28
CA ASN A 150 -13.82 -13.94 -8.85
C ASN A 150 -14.66 -13.56 -7.60
N LYS A 151 -14.63 -12.30 -7.15
CA LYS A 151 -15.49 -11.83 -6.05
C LYS A 151 -15.83 -10.35 -6.19
N PRO A 152 -16.89 -9.99 -6.92
CA PRO A 152 -17.30 -8.59 -7.08
C PRO A 152 -17.51 -7.90 -5.72
N PHE A 153 -17.11 -6.64 -5.62
CA PHE A 153 -17.17 -5.92 -4.33
C PHE A 153 -18.62 -5.71 -3.87
N LYS A 154 -19.53 -5.48 -4.82
CA LYS A 154 -20.96 -5.28 -4.56
C LYS A 154 -21.60 -6.53 -3.95
N ASP A 155 -21.34 -7.68 -4.53
CA ASP A 155 -21.83 -8.97 -4.02
C ASP A 155 -21.34 -9.21 -2.59
N TRP A 156 -20.08 -8.84 -2.29
CA TRP A 156 -19.57 -8.90 -0.93
C TRP A 156 -20.28 -7.93 0.02
N LEU A 157 -20.54 -6.68 -0.38
CA LEU A 157 -21.27 -5.71 0.45
C LEU A 157 -22.69 -6.19 0.82
N GLU A 158 -23.34 -6.92 -0.09
CA GLU A 158 -24.67 -7.49 0.09
C GLU A 158 -24.67 -8.81 0.89
N SER A 159 -23.50 -9.45 1.02
CA SER A 159 -23.37 -10.71 1.75
C SER A 159 -23.71 -10.56 3.24
N LYS A 160 -24.44 -11.56 3.76
CA LYS A 160 -24.78 -11.66 5.19
C LYS A 160 -23.60 -12.11 6.05
N ASP A 161 -22.67 -12.85 5.46
CA ASP A 161 -21.53 -13.46 6.15
C ASP A 161 -20.29 -12.54 6.15
N ARG A 162 -20.42 -11.30 5.65
CA ARG A 162 -19.31 -10.36 5.60
C ARG A 162 -18.91 -9.87 6.99
N THR A 163 -17.60 -9.72 7.20
CA THR A 163 -17.08 -8.98 8.35
C THR A 163 -17.59 -7.55 8.30
N ARG A 164 -18.03 -7.02 9.45
CA ARG A 164 -18.48 -5.64 9.62
C ARG A 164 -17.74 -4.99 10.78
N SER A 165 -16.56 -4.47 10.50
CA SER A 165 -15.82 -3.66 11.46
C SER A 165 -16.62 -2.38 11.77
N THR A 166 -16.94 -2.17 13.05
CA THR A 166 -17.67 -0.98 13.53
C THR A 166 -16.72 0.22 13.59
N LEU A 167 -16.45 0.84 12.45
CA LEU A 167 -15.84 2.18 12.41
C LEU A 167 -16.92 3.23 12.18
N ASN A 168 -16.68 4.43 12.70
CA ASN A 168 -17.57 5.57 12.52
C ASN A 168 -17.82 5.77 11.02
N VAL A 169 -19.07 5.58 10.60
CA VAL A 169 -19.48 5.86 9.21
C VAL A 169 -19.42 7.38 9.04
N PRO A 170 -18.77 7.90 7.98
CA PRO A 170 -18.71 9.34 7.76
C PRO A 170 -20.13 9.93 7.67
N SER A 171 -20.28 11.16 8.14
CA SER A 171 -21.58 11.86 8.19
C SER A 171 -22.22 12.06 6.81
N LYS A 172 -21.42 11.99 5.74
CA LYS A 172 -21.86 12.00 4.33
C LYS A 172 -21.15 10.91 3.55
N LEU A 173 -21.94 10.01 2.97
CA LEU A 173 -21.44 8.98 2.06
C LEU A 173 -21.65 9.42 0.61
N VAL A 174 -20.58 9.36 -0.18
CA VAL A 174 -20.63 9.47 -1.63
C VAL A 174 -21.08 8.12 -2.20
N PRO A 175 -22.20 8.05 -2.95
CA PRO A 175 -22.68 6.81 -3.54
C PRO A 175 -21.65 6.19 -4.49
N GLY A 176 -21.52 4.86 -4.46
CA GLY A 176 -20.60 4.11 -5.33
C GLY A 176 -19.16 3.99 -4.81
N ARG A 177 -18.80 4.68 -3.72
CA ARG A 177 -17.49 4.54 -3.07
C ARG A 177 -17.58 3.69 -1.81
N ALA A 178 -16.52 2.95 -1.51
CA ALA A 178 -16.43 2.12 -0.31
C ALA A 178 -15.82 2.92 0.85
N THR A 179 -16.14 2.59 2.10
CA THR A 179 -15.36 3.10 3.23
C THR A 179 -13.99 2.40 3.29
N ILE A 180 -13.00 3.00 3.95
CA ILE A 180 -11.73 2.30 4.20
C ILE A 180 -11.96 1.01 5.00
N ALA A 181 -12.90 1.01 5.95
CA ALA A 181 -13.30 -0.17 6.71
C ALA A 181 -13.83 -1.29 5.81
N ASP A 182 -14.72 -0.96 4.87
CA ASP A 182 -15.22 -1.93 3.90
C ASP A 182 -14.09 -2.55 3.07
N VAL A 183 -13.10 -1.75 2.64
CA VAL A 183 -11.96 -2.27 1.88
C VAL A 183 -11.06 -3.18 2.72
N LYS A 184 -10.80 -2.82 3.99
CA LYS A 184 -10.04 -3.66 4.95
C LYS A 184 -10.71 -5.02 5.15
N ASP A 185 -12.01 -5.01 5.40
CA ASP A 185 -12.81 -6.20 5.65
C ASP A 185 -12.92 -7.05 4.37
N TYR A 186 -13.18 -6.43 3.22
CA TYR A 186 -13.25 -7.10 1.93
C TYR A 186 -12.00 -7.92 1.62
N TYR A 187 -10.80 -7.34 1.75
CA TYR A 187 -9.56 -8.06 1.46
C TYR A 187 -9.26 -9.20 2.45
N THR A 188 -9.62 -9.01 3.71
CA THR A 188 -9.49 -10.08 4.72
C THR A 188 -10.45 -11.23 4.42
N ASP A 189 -11.71 -10.91 4.15
CA ASP A 189 -12.75 -11.88 3.81
C ASP A 189 -12.50 -12.56 2.46
N TYR A 190 -11.87 -11.86 1.52
CA TYR A 190 -11.49 -12.42 0.23
C TYR A 190 -10.53 -13.60 0.43
N VAL A 191 -9.42 -13.38 1.14
CA VAL A 191 -8.40 -14.41 1.41
C VAL A 191 -9.03 -15.64 2.07
N LYS A 192 -9.96 -15.44 3.02
CA LYS A 192 -10.72 -16.51 3.67
C LYS A 192 -11.61 -17.25 2.68
N SER A 193 -12.48 -16.52 1.99
CA SER A 193 -13.50 -17.12 1.11
C SER A 193 -12.93 -17.83 -0.10
N GLN A 194 -11.73 -17.47 -0.55
CA GLN A 194 -11.02 -18.11 -1.67
C GLN A 194 -10.04 -19.19 -1.20
N GLY A 195 -10.03 -19.55 0.10
CA GLY A 195 -9.20 -20.62 0.64
C GLY A 195 -7.69 -20.35 0.63
N LEU A 196 -7.27 -19.08 0.68
CA LEU A 196 -5.87 -18.68 0.49
C LEU A 196 -5.07 -18.58 1.79
N GLU A 197 -5.72 -18.66 2.96
CA GLU A 197 -5.13 -18.38 4.28
C GLU A 197 -3.83 -19.16 4.56
N SER A 198 -3.73 -20.40 4.08
CA SER A 198 -2.56 -21.26 4.27
C SER A 198 -1.27 -20.67 3.69
N ASN A 199 -1.38 -19.83 2.64
CA ASN A 199 -0.28 -19.16 1.96
C ASN A 199 0.12 -17.84 2.66
N PHE A 200 -0.71 -17.28 3.54
CA PHE A 200 -0.48 -15.97 4.15
C PHE A 200 0.22 -16.07 5.52
N ARG A 201 1.14 -15.14 5.75
CA ARG A 201 1.89 -15.00 6.99
C ARG A 201 1.79 -13.56 7.46
N ASP A 202 0.76 -13.32 8.27
CA ASP A 202 0.47 -12.01 8.84
C ASP A 202 1.55 -11.59 9.85
N PHE A 203 1.75 -10.28 9.99
CA PHE A 203 2.72 -9.67 10.91
C PHE A 203 4.17 -10.15 10.72
N HIS A 204 4.53 -10.62 9.53
CA HIS A 204 5.89 -10.96 9.14
C HIS A 204 6.58 -9.74 8.54
N VAL A 205 7.56 -9.19 9.27
CA VAL A 205 8.38 -8.07 8.83
C VAL A 205 9.64 -8.61 8.17
N VAL A 206 9.75 -8.44 6.85
CA VAL A 206 10.98 -8.74 6.11
C VAL A 206 12.04 -7.69 6.42
N THR A 207 13.26 -8.16 6.66
CA THR A 207 14.43 -7.33 7.04
C THR A 207 15.62 -7.49 6.12
N ASN A 208 15.69 -8.62 5.38
CA ASN A 208 16.76 -8.85 4.42
C ASN A 208 16.25 -9.75 3.28
N VAL A 209 16.62 -9.37 2.06
CA VAL A 209 16.43 -10.18 0.85
C VAL A 209 17.77 -10.23 0.12
N GLN A 210 18.28 -11.43 -0.10
CA GLN A 210 19.56 -11.64 -0.76
C GLN A 210 19.56 -12.89 -1.64
N GLN A 211 20.47 -12.92 -2.60
CA GLN A 211 20.73 -14.12 -3.37
C GLN A 211 21.61 -15.07 -2.55
N VAL A 212 21.21 -16.33 -2.49
CA VAL A 212 22.01 -17.43 -1.97
C VAL A 212 22.29 -18.39 -3.11
N TYR A 213 23.57 -18.64 -3.38
CA TYR A 213 23.97 -19.56 -4.42
C TYR A 213 23.98 -20.97 -3.84
N HIS A 214 23.46 -21.94 -4.59
CA HIS A 214 23.68 -23.33 -4.24
C HIS A 214 25.19 -23.59 -4.36
N LEU A 215 25.90 -23.64 -3.24
CA LEU A 215 27.10 -24.44 -3.15
C LEU A 215 26.63 -25.86 -3.43
N ARG A 216 26.74 -26.33 -4.68
CA ARG A 216 26.64 -27.78 -4.89
C ARG A 216 27.69 -28.34 -3.95
N ASN A 217 27.29 -29.25 -3.06
CA ASN A 217 28.19 -30.11 -2.31
C ASN A 217 28.92 -31.03 -3.30
N ILE A 218 29.69 -30.47 -4.23
CA ILE A 218 30.75 -31.20 -4.92
C ILE A 218 31.88 -31.15 -3.89
N VAL A 219 31.81 -32.09 -2.97
CA VAL A 219 32.97 -32.44 -2.19
C VAL A 219 33.93 -33.07 -3.18
N ASP A 220 35.13 -32.51 -3.30
CA ASP A 220 36.16 -33.13 -4.13
C ASP A 220 36.37 -34.57 -3.64
N SER A 221 36.22 -35.53 -4.55
CA SER A 221 36.29 -36.95 -4.23
C SER A 221 37.67 -37.42 -3.79
N GLU A 222 38.74 -36.63 -4.04
CA GLU A 222 40.09 -36.91 -3.56
C GLU A 222 40.41 -36.24 -2.21
N SER A 223 40.05 -34.97 -2.01
CA SER A 223 40.40 -34.23 -0.79
C SER A 223 39.34 -34.19 0.31
N GLY A 224 38.07 -34.48 0.00
CA GLY A 224 36.99 -34.36 0.99
C GLY A 224 36.62 -32.91 1.35
N GLU A 225 37.22 -31.92 0.70
CA GLU A 225 36.93 -30.50 0.91
C GLU A 225 35.71 -30.05 0.10
N VAL A 226 34.90 -29.17 0.69
CA VAL A 226 33.78 -28.52 -0.02
C VAL A 226 34.38 -27.55 -1.03
N GLU A 227 34.22 -27.80 -2.34
CA GLU A 227 34.65 -26.83 -3.34
C GLU A 227 33.81 -25.55 -3.16
N PRO A 228 34.44 -24.39 -2.85
CA PRO A 228 33.73 -23.13 -2.92
C PRO A 228 33.25 -22.96 -4.36
N CYS A 229 31.97 -22.64 -4.57
CA CYS A 229 31.50 -22.17 -5.88
C CYS A 229 32.47 -21.07 -6.31
N CYS A 230 33.27 -21.42 -7.33
CA CYS A 230 34.43 -20.71 -7.82
C CYS A 230 34.39 -19.18 -7.60
N GLY A 231 35.55 -18.58 -7.30
CA GLY A 231 35.76 -17.13 -7.13
C GLY A 231 35.38 -16.23 -8.31
N ASN A 232 34.63 -16.76 -9.28
CA ASN A 232 33.86 -16.06 -10.30
C ASN A 232 32.45 -16.68 -10.37
N VAL A 233 31.52 -16.19 -9.55
CA VAL A 233 30.08 -16.41 -9.76
C VAL A 233 29.76 -15.90 -11.16
N ARG A 234 29.71 -16.81 -12.15
CA ARG A 234 29.33 -16.47 -13.52
C ARG A 234 27.89 -15.94 -13.51
N ARG A 235 27.57 -15.04 -14.45
CA ARG A 235 26.27 -14.36 -14.59
C ARG A 235 25.02 -15.28 -14.61
N ASN A 236 25.22 -16.59 -14.78
CA ASN A 236 24.16 -17.61 -14.91
C ASN A 236 24.24 -18.72 -13.83
N HIS A 237 24.92 -18.49 -12.70
CA HIS A 237 24.96 -19.48 -11.62
C HIS A 237 23.56 -19.66 -11.00
N PRO A 238 23.05 -20.91 -10.82
CA PRO A 238 21.80 -21.15 -10.12
C PRO A 238 21.83 -20.54 -8.72
N HIS A 239 20.81 -19.78 -8.37
CA HIS A 239 20.65 -19.18 -7.06
C HIS A 239 19.20 -19.32 -6.61
N CYS A 240 19.00 -19.22 -5.30
CA CYS A 240 17.71 -18.95 -4.71
C CYS A 240 17.75 -17.57 -4.05
N TRP A 241 16.57 -17.07 -3.75
CA TRP A 241 16.34 -15.93 -2.89
C TRP A 241 16.16 -16.41 -1.47
N GLU A 242 16.99 -15.86 -0.57
CA GLU A 242 16.79 -15.98 0.86
C GLU A 242 16.10 -14.72 1.38
N VAL A 243 14.99 -14.90 2.10
CA VAL A 243 14.20 -13.83 2.70
C VAL A 243 14.12 -14.05 4.20
N ARG A 244 14.70 -13.11 4.96
CA ARG A 244 14.75 -13.14 6.42
C ARG A 244 13.96 -12.01 7.05
N GLY A 245 13.46 -12.26 8.24
CA GLY A 245 12.67 -11.28 8.97
C GLY A 245 12.33 -11.73 10.38
N TYR A 246 11.38 -11.04 10.98
CA TYR A 246 10.84 -11.38 12.29
C TYR A 246 9.32 -11.27 12.33
N VAL A 247 8.72 -12.01 13.26
CA VAL A 247 7.32 -11.92 13.67
C VAL A 247 7.28 -11.33 15.06
N THR A 248 6.40 -10.36 15.28
CA THR A 248 6.17 -9.78 16.60
C THR A 248 5.01 -10.50 17.28
N THR A 249 5.23 -11.09 18.45
CA THR A 249 4.19 -11.68 19.29
C THR A 249 4.05 -10.86 20.56
N VAL A 250 2.79 -10.54 20.90
CA VAL A 250 2.46 -9.90 22.18
C VAL A 250 2.10 -11.02 23.14
N ALA A 251 2.96 -11.28 24.12
CA ALA A 251 2.67 -12.23 25.18
C ALA A 251 2.17 -11.47 26.41
N SER A 252 0.90 -11.68 26.80
CA SER A 252 0.50 -11.36 28.17
C SER A 252 0.97 -12.51 29.06
N ARG A 253 1.71 -12.19 30.13
CA ARG A 253 2.00 -13.18 31.17
C ARG A 253 0.71 -13.41 31.96
N SER A 254 -0.05 -14.45 31.63
CA SER A 254 -0.95 -15.01 32.63
C SER A 254 -0.10 -15.69 33.69
N ASN A 255 -0.26 -15.28 34.96
CA ASN A 255 0.39 -15.94 36.10
C ASN A 255 0.03 -17.44 36.08
N PRO A 256 1.00 -18.37 36.17
CA PRO A 256 0.69 -19.79 36.28
C PRO A 256 0.36 -20.11 37.73
N LYS A 257 -0.87 -19.80 38.15
CA LYS A 257 -1.48 -20.37 39.35
C LYS A 257 -2.97 -20.53 39.10
N ASP A 258 -3.34 -21.68 38.55
CA ASP A 258 -4.57 -22.37 38.92
C ASP A 258 -4.41 -23.85 38.55
N THR A 259 -3.79 -24.59 39.45
CA THR A 259 -3.99 -26.04 39.56
C THR A 259 -4.39 -26.37 41.00
N ASN A 260 -5.57 -26.97 41.13
CA ASN A 260 -6.12 -27.76 42.25
C ASN A 260 -6.59 -27.01 43.52
N SER A 261 -7.90 -26.98 43.81
CA SER A 261 -8.62 -28.08 44.50
C SER A 261 -10.01 -27.64 44.99
N GLU A 262 -10.90 -28.63 45.09
CA GLU A 262 -12.31 -28.56 45.52
C GLU A 262 -12.45 -28.30 47.04
N ASN A 263 -13.45 -27.48 47.43
CA ASN A 263 -14.62 -27.77 48.31
C ASN A 263 -15.10 -26.58 49.18
N PRO A 264 -16.39 -26.58 49.61
CA PRO A 264 -17.17 -25.38 49.92
C PRO A 264 -17.26 -25.05 51.42
N GLY A 265 -17.52 -23.77 51.74
CA GLY A 265 -17.85 -23.33 53.09
C GLY A 265 -18.24 -21.85 53.15
N GLU A 266 -19.39 -21.58 53.76
CA GLU A 266 -20.08 -20.29 53.92
C GLU A 266 -19.29 -19.22 54.69
N GLY A 267 -19.63 -17.94 54.46
CA GLY A 267 -19.36 -16.86 55.41
C GLY A 267 -19.22 -15.45 54.81
N ASN A 268 -20.23 -14.60 55.04
CA ASN A 268 -20.23 -13.14 54.88
C ASN A 268 -18.95 -12.46 55.40
N ASP A 269 -18.37 -11.50 54.67
CA ASP A 269 -18.25 -10.11 55.16
C ASP A 269 -17.82 -9.11 54.06
N SER A 270 -18.32 -7.90 54.22
CA SER A 270 -18.08 -6.70 53.42
C SER A 270 -16.80 -5.97 53.82
N ARG A 271 -15.97 -5.53 52.85
CA ARG A 271 -15.17 -4.28 52.92
C ARG A 271 -14.39 -3.97 51.64
N SER A 272 -14.51 -2.71 51.23
CA SER A 272 -13.71 -2.08 50.19
C SER A 272 -12.25 -1.92 50.62
N LYS A 273 -11.31 -2.00 49.65
CA LYS A 273 -10.30 -0.96 49.36
C LYS A 273 -9.28 -1.40 48.31
N THR A 274 -9.04 -0.45 47.39
CA THR A 274 -7.80 -0.15 46.66
C THR A 274 -7.31 -1.16 45.62
N ASP A 275 -7.82 -1.00 44.40
CA ASP A 275 -7.15 -1.45 43.19
C ASP A 275 -5.88 -0.58 42.97
N GLY A 276 -4.73 -1.17 43.25
CA GLY A 276 -3.46 -0.70 42.70
C GLY A 276 -3.33 -1.24 41.28
N GLU A 277 -3.28 -0.35 40.30
CA GLU A 277 -2.93 -0.66 38.91
C GLU A 277 -1.51 -1.27 38.88
N SER A 278 -1.43 -2.60 38.96
CA SER A 278 -0.24 -3.33 38.55
C SER A 278 -0.19 -3.27 37.02
N GLY A 279 0.60 -2.34 36.48
CA GLY A 279 0.87 -2.26 35.05
C GLY A 279 1.38 -3.61 34.55
N GLU A 280 0.58 -4.29 33.73
CA GLU A 280 1.02 -5.49 33.03
C GLU A 280 2.18 -5.11 32.11
N GLU A 281 3.37 -5.61 32.43
CA GLU A 281 4.56 -5.41 31.61
C GLU A 281 4.40 -6.23 30.32
N VAL A 282 3.99 -5.56 29.24
CA VAL A 282 3.80 -6.19 27.92
C VAL A 282 5.17 -6.57 27.35
N VAL A 283 5.50 -7.87 27.37
CA VAL A 283 6.73 -8.38 26.75
C VAL A 283 6.47 -8.59 25.25
N ILE A 284 7.16 -7.81 24.42
CA ILE A 284 7.15 -7.95 22.97
C ILE A 284 8.24 -8.94 22.59
N ALA A 285 7.86 -10.17 22.25
CA ALA A 285 8.80 -11.17 21.75
C ALA A 285 8.92 -11.07 20.23
N ARG A 286 10.16 -11.23 19.71
CA ARG A 286 10.44 -11.30 18.27
C ARG A 286 11.00 -12.65 17.90
N HIS A 287 10.32 -13.34 16.99
CA HIS A 287 10.75 -14.64 16.48
C HIS A 287 11.25 -14.49 15.04
N GLY A 288 12.51 -14.88 14.79
CA GLY A 288 13.09 -14.81 13.46
C GLY A 288 12.49 -15.85 12.50
N PHE A 289 12.43 -15.54 11.21
CA PHE A 289 12.08 -16.48 10.15
C PHE A 289 13.08 -16.42 8.99
N CYS A 290 13.15 -17.51 8.22
CA CYS A 290 13.91 -17.61 6.99
C CYS A 290 13.10 -18.40 5.95
N TYR A 291 12.93 -17.84 4.76
CA TYR A 291 12.36 -18.50 3.59
C TYR A 291 13.38 -18.53 2.45
N VAL A 292 13.41 -19.63 1.69
CA VAL A 292 14.23 -19.80 0.49
C VAL A 292 13.35 -20.21 -0.68
N ALA A 293 13.50 -19.55 -1.83
CA ALA A 293 12.76 -19.85 -3.04
C ALA A 293 13.52 -19.45 -4.31
N PRO A 294 13.29 -20.10 -5.47
CA PRO A 294 13.85 -19.65 -6.74
C PRO A 294 13.32 -18.29 -7.18
N HIS A 295 12.11 -17.89 -6.75
CA HIS A 295 11.49 -16.64 -7.16
C HIS A 295 11.09 -15.76 -5.96
N VAL A 296 11.27 -14.45 -6.11
CA VAL A 296 10.79 -13.44 -5.15
C VAL A 296 9.98 -12.36 -5.86
N VAL A 297 8.87 -11.94 -5.27
CA VAL A 297 7.99 -10.88 -5.82
C VAL A 297 7.89 -9.73 -4.83
N LEU A 298 8.22 -8.53 -5.28
CA LEU A 298 8.07 -7.28 -4.53
C LEU A 298 6.67 -6.69 -4.79
N ALA A 299 5.81 -6.75 -3.78
CA ALA A 299 4.42 -6.30 -3.80
C ALA A 299 4.06 -5.44 -2.56
N VAL A 300 5.02 -4.63 -2.09
CA VAL A 300 4.92 -3.89 -0.81
C VAL A 300 4.04 -2.63 -0.87
N GLY A 301 3.61 -2.19 -2.05
CA GLY A 301 2.87 -0.93 -2.21
C GLY A 301 3.80 0.29 -2.19
N ALA A 302 3.25 1.48 -1.93
CA ALA A 302 4.03 2.74 -1.93
C ALA A 302 3.67 3.69 -0.78
N TYR A 303 2.93 3.23 0.24
CA TYR A 303 2.42 4.08 1.31
C TYR A 303 3.08 3.81 2.68
N ASP A 304 4.24 3.16 2.71
CA ASP A 304 4.88 2.80 3.97
C ASP A 304 5.58 3.98 4.66
N THR A 305 6.29 4.81 3.89
CA THR A 305 7.09 5.90 4.43
C THR A 305 6.63 7.23 3.83
N PRO A 306 6.04 8.15 4.61
CA PRO A 306 5.67 9.46 4.08
C PRO A 306 6.91 10.27 3.68
N ASN A 307 6.78 11.05 2.61
CA ASN A 307 7.84 11.95 2.16
C ASN A 307 8.02 13.08 3.18
N ARG A 308 9.26 13.53 3.34
CA ARG A 308 9.64 14.63 4.23
C ARG A 308 10.10 15.84 3.42
N LEU A 309 9.87 17.05 3.92
CA LEU A 309 10.39 18.28 3.33
C LEU A 309 11.89 18.47 3.64
N GLY A 310 12.37 17.93 4.75
CA GLY A 310 13.74 18.08 5.22
C GLY A 310 14.00 19.45 5.84
N VAL A 311 12.98 20.08 6.43
CA VAL A 311 13.07 21.43 7.03
C VAL A 311 13.26 21.37 8.53
N GLU A 312 13.85 22.42 9.10
CA GLU A 312 13.99 22.54 10.56
C GLU A 312 12.59 22.57 11.21
N GLY A 313 12.43 21.80 12.30
CA GLY A 313 11.16 21.70 13.03
C GLY A 313 10.17 20.67 12.46
N GLU A 314 10.46 19.98 11.35
CA GLU A 314 9.55 18.97 10.79
C GLU A 314 9.32 17.75 11.72
N SER A 315 10.17 17.56 12.73
CA SER A 315 10.02 16.50 13.74
C SER A 315 9.25 16.93 14.99
N LEU A 316 8.71 18.17 15.02
CA LEU A 316 7.90 18.65 16.14
C LEU A 316 6.55 17.91 16.20
N PRO A 317 5.95 17.72 17.39
CA PRO A 317 4.68 17.01 17.55
C PRO A 317 3.48 17.61 16.81
N CYS A 318 3.52 18.90 16.48
CA CYS A 318 2.47 19.58 15.72
C CYS A 318 2.51 19.27 14.21
N VAL A 319 3.53 18.53 13.73
CA VAL A 319 3.70 18.17 12.33
C VAL A 319 3.22 16.74 12.08
N ILE A 320 2.33 16.59 11.09
CA ILE A 320 1.64 15.34 10.77
C ILE A 320 1.87 14.98 9.31
N HIS A 321 2.07 13.69 9.01
CA HIS A 321 2.31 13.19 7.65
C HIS A 321 1.28 12.16 7.17
N SER A 322 0.22 11.90 7.95
CA SER A 322 -0.84 10.97 7.59
C SER A 322 -2.23 11.56 7.84
N LEU A 323 -3.22 11.15 7.03
CA LEU A 323 -4.58 11.66 7.15
C LEU A 323 -5.27 11.21 8.45
N GLY A 324 -5.02 9.99 8.93
CA GLY A 324 -5.61 9.50 10.17
C GLY A 324 -5.11 10.26 11.41
N GLU A 325 -3.81 10.56 11.49
CA GLU A 325 -3.28 11.41 12.56
C GLU A 325 -3.85 12.84 12.48
N PHE A 326 -4.04 13.35 11.26
CA PHE A 326 -4.60 14.68 11.05
C PHE A 326 -6.07 14.76 11.47
N GLU A 327 -6.86 13.73 11.16
CA GLU A 327 -8.24 13.59 11.64
C GLU A 327 -8.30 13.61 13.17
N GLN A 328 -7.43 12.85 13.84
CA GLN A 328 -7.35 12.88 15.31
C GLN A 328 -6.95 14.26 15.84
N ALA A 329 -6.00 14.94 15.18
CA ALA A 329 -5.59 16.27 15.59
C ALA A 329 -6.77 17.27 15.50
N LEU A 330 -7.59 17.20 14.45
CA LEU A 330 -8.79 18.04 14.31
C LEU A 330 -9.82 17.75 15.42
N ILE A 331 -10.06 16.48 15.75
CA ILE A 331 -10.96 16.09 16.86
C ILE A 331 -10.46 16.67 18.18
N ASN A 332 -9.17 16.55 18.48
CA ASN A 332 -8.57 17.07 19.70
C ASN A 332 -8.69 18.60 19.80
N LEU A 333 -8.43 19.34 18.71
CA LEU A 333 -8.61 20.80 18.66
C LEU A 333 -10.04 21.21 18.99
N ARG A 334 -11.02 20.47 18.47
CA ARG A 334 -12.44 20.74 18.73
C ARG A 334 -12.83 20.46 20.18
N LEU A 335 -12.36 19.35 20.76
CA LEU A 335 -12.62 19.00 22.15
C LEU A 335 -12.04 20.04 23.12
N GLN A 336 -10.83 20.52 22.87
CA GLN A 336 -10.20 21.59 23.67
C GLN A 336 -10.99 22.88 23.63
N SER A 337 -11.56 23.21 22.47
CA SER A 337 -12.35 24.43 22.27
C SER A 337 -13.77 24.35 22.85
N SER A 338 -14.27 23.13 23.09
CA SER A 338 -15.59 22.88 23.68
C SER A 338 -15.59 22.94 25.21
N GLY A 339 -14.41 22.84 25.84
CA GLY A 339 -14.24 22.82 27.29
C GLY A 339 -14.26 24.20 27.97
N ASP A 340 -14.13 25.28 27.20
CA ASP A 340 -14.06 26.66 27.72
C ASP A 340 -15.43 27.35 27.63
N MET A 341 -16.43 26.80 28.32
CA MET A 341 -17.76 27.43 28.48
C MET A 341 -17.66 28.60 29.47
N GLY A 342 -17.10 29.72 28.99
CA GLY A 342 -16.77 30.82 29.87
C GLY A 342 -16.73 32.22 29.26
N THR A 343 -17.07 32.47 27.98
CA THR A 343 -17.41 33.83 27.50
C THR A 343 -18.01 33.82 26.09
N VAL A 344 -18.92 34.78 25.85
CA VAL A 344 -19.69 34.98 24.61
C VAL A 344 -18.80 35.63 23.55
N SER A 345 -17.99 34.82 22.86
CA SER A 345 -17.36 35.12 21.57
C SER A 345 -16.86 33.76 21.04
N SER A 346 -17.40 33.26 19.93
CA SER A 346 -16.88 32.01 19.33
C SER A 346 -15.37 32.17 19.12
N PRO A 347 -14.47 31.44 19.80
CA PRO A 347 -13.05 31.56 19.54
C PRO A 347 -12.84 31.10 18.09
N THR A 348 -12.32 31.99 17.24
CA THR A 348 -11.84 31.58 15.92
C THR A 348 -10.67 30.66 16.15
N LEU A 349 -10.82 29.37 15.81
CA LEU A 349 -9.74 28.40 15.93
C LEU A 349 -8.52 28.87 15.14
N ASP A 350 -7.34 28.74 15.72
CA ASP A 350 -6.09 28.96 15.00
C ASP A 350 -6.04 28.02 13.78
N PRO A 351 -5.63 28.53 12.61
CA PRO A 351 -5.71 27.78 11.37
C PRO A 351 -4.77 26.57 11.40
N VAL A 352 -5.13 25.54 10.63
CA VAL A 352 -4.22 24.44 10.29
C VAL A 352 -3.53 24.73 8.96
N LEU A 353 -2.28 24.31 8.83
CA LEU A 353 -1.51 24.47 7.59
C LEU A 353 -1.39 23.14 6.86
N VAL A 354 -1.83 23.08 5.60
CA VAL A 354 -1.74 21.90 4.75
C VAL A 354 -0.70 22.15 3.65
N VAL A 355 0.30 21.28 3.53
CA VAL A 355 1.34 21.33 2.49
C VAL A 355 1.12 20.23 1.46
N GLY A 356 1.05 20.60 0.18
CA GLY A 356 0.97 19.64 -0.93
C GLY A 356 -0.06 20.05 -1.97
N ALA A 357 -0.10 19.34 -3.11
CA ALA A 357 -1.09 19.61 -4.16
C ALA A 357 -1.62 18.31 -4.81
N GLY A 358 -1.60 17.22 -4.02
CA GLY A 358 -2.14 15.92 -4.40
C GLY A 358 -3.50 15.66 -3.74
N LEU A 359 -4.00 14.45 -3.92
CA LEU A 359 -5.31 14.05 -3.38
C LEU A 359 -5.34 14.05 -1.86
N SER A 360 -4.30 13.53 -1.19
CA SER A 360 -4.22 13.57 0.27
C SER A 360 -4.21 14.99 0.85
N ALA A 361 -3.62 15.96 0.15
CA ALA A 361 -3.70 17.36 0.56
C ALA A 361 -5.13 17.90 0.41
N ALA A 362 -5.81 17.54 -0.68
CA ALA A 362 -7.20 17.91 -0.89
C ALA A 362 -8.14 17.29 0.15
N ASP A 363 -7.94 16.02 0.51
CA ASP A 363 -8.71 15.33 1.56
C ASP A 363 -8.52 16.01 2.92
N ALA A 364 -7.28 16.37 3.28
CA ALA A 364 -7.00 17.13 4.50
C ALA A 364 -7.68 18.51 4.51
N ILE A 365 -7.66 19.23 3.38
CA ILE A 365 -8.34 20.52 3.25
C ILE A 365 -9.86 20.36 3.42
N LEU A 366 -10.46 19.37 2.75
CA LEU A 366 -11.90 19.11 2.84
C LEU A 366 -12.30 18.74 4.26
N MET A 367 -11.55 17.84 4.91
CA MET A 367 -11.78 17.40 6.28
C MET A 367 -11.74 18.56 7.28
N ALA A 368 -10.70 19.40 7.23
CA ALA A 368 -10.59 20.56 8.12
C ALA A 368 -11.73 21.58 7.88
N MET A 369 -12.07 21.85 6.61
CA MET A 369 -13.16 22.77 6.28
C MET A 369 -14.54 22.24 6.71
N GLU A 370 -14.77 20.94 6.63
CA GLU A 370 -16.02 20.31 7.10
C GLU A 370 -16.17 20.38 8.62
N GLU A 371 -15.06 20.31 9.35
CA GLU A 371 -15.00 20.52 10.80
C GLU A 371 -15.01 22.01 11.20
N GLY A 372 -15.08 22.93 10.23
CA GLY A 372 -15.12 24.38 10.48
C GLY A 372 -13.78 24.99 10.88
N VAL A 373 -12.68 24.28 10.68
CA VAL A 373 -11.32 24.73 11.01
C VAL A 373 -10.73 25.51 9.84
N PRO A 374 -10.23 26.75 10.03
CA PRO A 374 -9.59 27.50 8.96
C PRO A 374 -8.32 26.82 8.44
N VAL A 375 -8.12 26.82 7.12
CA VAL A 375 -7.01 26.15 6.44
C VAL A 375 -6.14 27.15 5.70
N ILE A 376 -4.83 27.05 5.92
CA ILE A 376 -3.79 27.70 5.12
C ILE A 376 -3.15 26.65 4.22
N HIS A 377 -3.32 26.79 2.92
CA HIS A 377 -2.90 25.79 1.94
C HIS A 377 -1.64 26.22 1.19
N VAL A 378 -0.50 25.63 1.54
CA VAL A 378 0.81 25.92 0.94
C VAL A 378 1.14 24.92 -0.15
N PHE A 379 1.39 25.40 -1.37
CA PHE A 379 1.75 24.53 -2.48
C PHE A 379 2.72 25.18 -3.46
N ARG A 380 3.70 24.39 -3.90
CA ARG A 380 4.85 24.87 -4.69
C ARG A 380 4.54 25.20 -6.14
N ARG A 381 3.52 24.58 -6.73
CA ARG A 381 3.20 24.71 -8.16
C ARG A 381 2.14 25.78 -8.38
N SER A 382 2.16 26.42 -9.54
CA SER A 382 1.01 27.19 -10.01
C SER A 382 -0.26 26.31 -10.04
N PRO A 383 -1.45 26.81 -9.62
CA PRO A 383 -2.70 26.06 -9.68
C PRO A 383 -3.15 25.76 -11.13
N ASN A 384 -2.56 26.43 -12.11
CA ASN A 384 -2.78 26.21 -13.54
C ASN A 384 -1.81 25.18 -14.16
N ASN A 385 -0.93 24.56 -13.36
CA ASN A 385 0.03 23.58 -13.87
C ASN A 385 -0.69 22.28 -14.28
N ALA A 386 -0.50 21.86 -15.54
CA ALA A 386 -1.14 20.67 -16.12
C ALA A 386 -0.75 19.35 -15.44
N SER A 387 0.36 19.32 -14.70
CA SER A 387 0.83 18.13 -13.97
C SER A 387 0.08 17.86 -12.67
N LEU A 388 -0.77 18.78 -12.21
CA LEU A 388 -1.59 18.57 -11.01
C LEU A 388 -2.61 17.46 -11.25
N VAL A 389 -2.89 16.65 -10.21
CA VAL A 389 -3.85 15.53 -10.33
C VAL A 389 -5.26 16.02 -10.68
N PHE A 390 -5.63 17.22 -10.24
CA PHE A 390 -6.95 17.81 -10.47
C PHE A 390 -7.29 18.03 -11.95
N SER A 391 -6.29 18.23 -12.82
CA SER A 391 -6.52 18.37 -14.27
C SER A 391 -6.87 17.04 -14.94
N LYS A 392 -6.59 15.91 -14.27
CA LYS A 392 -6.75 14.55 -14.80
C LYS A 392 -7.99 13.83 -14.28
N LEU A 393 -8.69 14.40 -13.30
CA LEU A 393 -9.88 13.81 -12.71
C LEU A 393 -11.15 14.29 -13.42
N PRO A 394 -12.05 13.39 -13.87
CA PRO A 394 -13.35 13.78 -14.42
C PRO A 394 -14.20 14.56 -13.42
N ARG A 395 -14.68 15.75 -13.81
CA ARG A 395 -15.45 16.63 -12.91
C ARG A 395 -16.76 16.02 -12.40
N THR A 396 -17.40 15.20 -13.22
CA THR A 396 -18.66 14.51 -12.87
C THR A 396 -18.47 13.49 -11.76
N MET A 397 -17.32 12.83 -11.70
CA MET A 397 -17.02 11.78 -10.72
C MET A 397 -16.36 12.32 -9.45
N TYR A 398 -15.75 13.52 -9.53
CA TYR A 398 -14.90 14.11 -8.50
C TYR A 398 -15.21 15.60 -8.22
N PRO A 399 -16.48 16.00 -8.00
CA PRO A 399 -16.85 17.40 -7.82
C PRO A 399 -16.14 18.08 -6.64
N GLU A 400 -15.88 17.35 -5.56
CA GLU A 400 -15.20 17.82 -4.35
C GLU A 400 -13.73 18.20 -4.61
N TYR A 401 -13.00 17.42 -5.40
CA TYR A 401 -11.61 17.73 -5.77
C TYR A 401 -11.54 18.90 -6.76
N HIS A 402 -12.54 19.03 -7.64
CA HIS A 402 -12.68 20.20 -8.51
C HIS A 402 -13.01 21.46 -7.70
N ARG A 403 -13.75 21.34 -6.60
CA ARG A 403 -13.97 22.45 -5.67
C ARG A 403 -12.66 22.93 -5.06
N VAL A 404 -11.83 22.03 -4.53
CA VAL A 404 -10.49 22.38 -4.04
C VAL A 404 -9.64 23.04 -5.13
N HIS A 405 -9.68 22.53 -6.37
CA HIS A 405 -8.93 23.14 -7.48
C HIS A 405 -9.41 24.56 -7.83
N ARG A 406 -10.72 24.84 -7.76
CA ARG A 406 -11.25 26.20 -7.94
C ARG A 406 -10.83 27.14 -6.81
N LEU A 407 -10.84 26.67 -5.57
CA LEU A 407 -10.30 27.41 -4.42
C LEU A 407 -8.80 27.73 -4.62
N MET A 408 -8.00 26.76 -5.07
CA MET A 408 -6.59 26.99 -5.40
C MET A 408 -6.38 28.03 -6.51
N LYS A 409 -7.29 28.12 -7.49
CA LYS A 409 -7.25 29.12 -8.58
C LYS A 409 -7.83 30.48 -8.20
N GLY A 410 -8.43 30.63 -7.02
CA GLY A 410 -9.19 31.82 -6.65
C GLY A 410 -10.48 32.01 -7.46
N GLN A 411 -11.00 30.93 -8.07
CA GLN A 411 -12.29 30.93 -8.79
C GLN A 411 -13.49 30.69 -7.85
N GLU A 412 -13.21 30.23 -6.64
CA GLU A 412 -14.14 30.09 -5.54
C GLU A 412 -13.48 30.67 -4.29
N HIS A 413 -14.27 31.24 -3.39
CA HIS A 413 -13.79 31.82 -2.14
C HIS A 413 -14.51 31.16 -0.95
N SER A 414 -13.76 30.92 0.11
CA SER A 414 -14.28 30.45 1.39
C SER A 414 -13.56 31.17 2.51
N GLN A 415 -14.29 31.56 3.56
CA GLN A 415 -13.69 32.18 4.74
C GLN A 415 -12.76 31.22 5.50
N LEU A 416 -12.93 29.91 5.30
CA LEU A 416 -12.12 28.86 5.93
C LEU A 416 -10.89 28.45 5.10
N TYR A 417 -10.60 29.12 3.98
CA TYR A 417 -9.53 28.67 3.09
C TYR A 417 -8.68 29.83 2.57
N THR A 418 -7.38 29.76 2.85
CA THR A 418 -6.37 30.72 2.40
C THR A 418 -5.34 30.02 1.51
N PRO A 419 -5.33 30.26 0.18
CA PRO A 419 -4.34 29.68 -0.71
C PRO A 419 -3.00 30.43 -0.66
N MET A 420 -1.91 29.67 -0.64
CA MET A 420 -0.53 30.14 -0.71
C MET A 420 0.19 29.46 -1.90
N PRO A 421 -0.11 29.88 -3.15
CA PRO A 421 0.49 29.31 -4.35
C PRO A 421 1.96 29.71 -4.49
N LYS A 422 2.77 28.84 -5.11
CA LYS A 422 4.21 29.05 -5.34
C LYS A 422 4.99 29.32 -4.07
N GLN A 423 4.58 28.68 -2.99
CA GLN A 423 5.22 28.78 -1.69
C GLN A 423 5.59 27.40 -1.13
N THR A 424 6.55 27.39 -0.22
CA THR A 424 7.01 26.21 0.52
C THR A 424 7.26 26.56 1.97
N VAL A 425 7.16 25.56 2.84
CA VAL A 425 7.61 25.67 4.23
C VAL A 425 9.14 25.72 4.25
N MET A 426 9.67 26.62 5.08
CA MET A 426 11.10 26.85 5.29
C MET A 426 11.56 26.37 6.67
N GLN A 427 10.72 26.60 7.69
CA GLN A 427 10.97 26.24 9.09
C GLN A 427 9.63 26.09 9.81
N VAL A 428 9.55 25.15 10.75
CA VAL A 428 8.42 24.98 11.66
C VAL A 428 8.87 25.26 13.09
N ARG A 429 8.02 25.94 13.86
CA ARG A 429 8.11 26.12 15.32
C ARG A 429 6.75 25.70 15.91
N ASP A 430 6.68 25.55 17.23
CA ASP A 430 5.54 24.92 17.91
C ASP A 430 4.17 25.42 17.42
N ASN A 431 3.98 26.73 17.28
CA ASN A 431 2.72 27.33 16.81
C ASN A 431 2.86 28.25 15.59
N ALA A 432 3.99 28.19 14.88
CA ALA A 432 4.23 29.10 13.76
C ALA A 432 5.09 28.46 12.67
N VAL A 433 4.77 28.77 11.42
CA VAL A 433 5.47 28.25 10.24
C VAL A 433 6.03 29.41 9.43
N LEU A 434 7.32 29.33 9.09
CA LEU A 434 7.94 30.23 8.14
C LEU A 434 7.70 29.71 6.73
N VAL A 435 7.02 30.52 5.91
CA VAL A 435 6.73 30.22 4.52
C VAL A 435 7.54 31.14 3.62
N GLY A 436 8.08 30.60 2.52
CA GLY A 436 8.87 31.33 1.54
C GLY A 436 8.52 30.96 0.10
N SER A 437 8.99 31.78 -0.85
CA SER A 437 8.79 31.55 -2.28
C SER A 437 9.45 30.24 -2.73
N ALA A 438 8.67 29.41 -3.43
CA ALA A 438 9.14 28.18 -4.06
C ALA A 438 9.47 28.43 -5.54
N ASP A 439 10.52 27.80 -6.03
CA ASP A 439 10.78 27.74 -7.46
C ASP A 439 9.94 26.61 -8.10
N ASP A 440 9.36 26.85 -9.28
CA ASP A 440 8.49 25.89 -9.95
C ASP A 440 9.24 24.59 -10.32
N ASN A 441 10.59 24.63 -10.42
CA ASN A 441 11.45 23.53 -10.87
C ASN A 441 12.35 22.87 -9.81
N THR A 442 12.46 23.40 -8.58
CA THR A 442 13.35 22.82 -7.56
C THR A 442 12.62 22.37 -6.29
N ARG A 443 13.18 21.36 -5.61
CA ARG A 443 12.79 21.00 -4.24
C ARG A 443 13.31 21.98 -3.20
N ALA A 444 14.19 22.90 -3.61
CA ALA A 444 14.84 23.89 -2.77
C ALA A 444 14.14 25.27 -2.84
N PRO A 445 14.31 26.13 -1.82
CA PRO A 445 13.88 27.53 -1.84
C PRO A 445 14.54 28.29 -2.99
N SER A 446 13.83 29.25 -3.60
CA SER A 446 14.41 30.09 -4.66
C SER A 446 15.49 31.00 -4.07
N ALA A 447 16.75 30.79 -4.47
CA ALA A 447 17.90 31.59 -4.03
C ALA A 447 18.05 32.93 -4.80
N THR A 448 17.21 33.20 -5.79
CA THR A 448 17.45 34.20 -6.84
C THR A 448 16.37 35.28 -6.97
N SER A 449 15.35 35.30 -6.12
CA SER A 449 14.38 36.39 -6.03
C SER A 449 14.25 36.86 -4.58
N SER A 450 13.85 38.11 -4.35
CA SER A 450 13.56 38.66 -3.02
C SER A 450 12.53 37.76 -2.32
N THR A 451 13.00 36.80 -1.53
CA THR A 451 12.16 35.79 -0.91
C THR A 451 11.26 36.50 0.09
N SER A 452 9.97 36.63 -0.23
CA SER A 452 9.00 37.10 0.75
C SER A 452 8.86 36.00 1.80
N LEU A 453 9.49 36.21 2.94
CA LEU A 453 9.41 35.33 4.09
C LEU A 453 8.30 35.82 5.01
N THR A 454 7.34 34.96 5.31
CA THR A 454 6.20 35.29 6.16
C THR A 454 6.04 34.22 7.23
N TRP A 455 5.99 34.65 8.49
CA TRP A 455 5.55 33.79 9.59
C TRP A 455 4.04 33.73 9.61
N VAL A 456 3.53 32.53 9.83
CA VAL A 456 2.10 32.24 9.89
C VAL A 456 1.84 31.44 11.15
N ASP A 457 0.95 31.93 12.01
CA ASP A 457 0.54 31.22 13.22
C ASP A 457 -0.41 30.08 12.85
N VAL A 458 -0.17 28.90 13.42
CA VAL A 458 -0.90 27.67 13.10
C VAL A 458 -1.04 26.78 14.33
N SER A 459 -2.13 26.00 14.37
CA SER A 459 -2.34 24.99 15.42
C SER A 459 -1.68 23.64 15.07
N VAL A 460 -1.72 23.24 13.79
CA VAL A 460 -1.21 21.95 13.29
C VAL A 460 -0.66 22.12 11.87
N VAL A 461 0.37 21.36 11.51
CA VAL A 461 0.97 21.33 10.18
C VAL A 461 0.83 19.94 9.55
N ALA A 462 0.00 19.82 8.53
CA ALA A 462 -0.21 18.60 7.75
C ALA A 462 0.65 18.61 6.47
N ILE A 463 1.71 17.80 6.43
CA ILE A 463 2.58 17.64 5.26
C ILE A 463 2.10 16.45 4.41
N MET A 464 1.32 16.75 3.37
CA MET A 464 0.66 15.79 2.48
C MET A 464 1.33 15.73 1.10
N VAL A 465 2.64 15.50 1.09
CA VAL A 465 3.49 15.51 -0.13
C VAL A 465 3.80 14.11 -0.70
N GLY A 466 2.93 13.15 -0.38
CA GLY A 466 3.02 11.77 -0.83
C GLY A 466 3.92 10.89 0.05
N SER A 467 4.10 9.64 -0.37
CA SER A 467 4.83 8.60 0.35
C SER A 467 5.64 7.74 -0.62
N ARG A 468 6.47 6.85 -0.06
CA ARG A 468 7.28 5.86 -0.78
C ARG A 468 7.19 4.49 -0.13
N ALA A 469 7.52 3.46 -0.91
CA ALA A 469 7.69 2.10 -0.42
C ALA A 469 8.87 2.01 0.56
N ASP A 470 8.72 1.18 1.59
CA ASP A 470 9.85 0.80 2.45
C ASP A 470 10.56 -0.41 1.84
N LEU A 471 11.69 -0.16 1.18
CA LEU A 471 12.56 -1.17 0.56
C LEU A 471 13.86 -1.37 1.35
N SER A 472 13.90 -0.97 2.63
CA SER A 472 15.12 -1.04 3.47
C SER A 472 15.70 -2.45 3.62
N PHE A 473 14.90 -3.49 3.34
CA PHE A 473 15.33 -4.89 3.32
C PHE A 473 16.15 -5.28 2.07
N LEU A 474 16.26 -4.40 1.06
CA LEU A 474 17.10 -4.58 -0.11
C LEU A 474 18.41 -3.78 0.01
N PRO A 475 19.51 -4.26 -0.59
CA PRO A 475 20.73 -3.47 -0.72
C PRO A 475 20.45 -2.10 -1.34
N ARG A 476 20.92 -1.03 -0.66
CA ARG A 476 20.71 0.37 -1.07
C ARG A 476 19.25 0.71 -1.39
N GLU A 477 18.29 0.15 -0.64
CA GLU A 477 16.85 0.34 -0.87
C GLU A 477 16.38 -0.05 -2.29
N GLY A 478 17.08 -0.99 -2.95
CA GLY A 478 16.73 -1.47 -4.29
C GLY A 478 16.93 -0.45 -5.41
N ARG A 479 17.71 0.61 -5.20
CA ARG A 479 17.92 1.68 -6.21
C ARG A 479 18.38 1.15 -7.57
N ASP A 480 19.22 0.12 -7.60
CA ASP A 480 19.66 -0.52 -8.85
C ASP A 480 18.54 -1.19 -9.64
N LEU A 481 17.40 -1.50 -9.02
CA LEU A 481 16.24 -2.03 -9.72
C LEU A 481 15.47 -0.95 -10.49
N GLY A 482 15.62 0.33 -10.15
CA GLY A 482 14.81 1.42 -10.71
C GLY A 482 15.33 1.96 -12.03
N ILE A 483 14.47 2.39 -12.96
CA ILE A 483 14.85 2.88 -14.31
C ILE A 483 16.15 3.69 -14.29
N VAL A 484 16.28 4.63 -13.34
CA VAL A 484 17.52 5.34 -13.02
C VAL A 484 18.17 4.75 -11.76
N GLY A 485 19.18 3.89 -11.95
CA GLY A 485 19.78 3.07 -10.88
C GLY A 485 20.45 3.79 -9.68
N LYS A 486 20.57 5.12 -9.73
CA LYS A 486 21.12 5.95 -8.63
C LYS A 486 20.04 6.63 -7.80
N TRP A 487 18.84 6.74 -8.34
CA TRP A 487 17.74 7.46 -7.72
C TRP A 487 16.95 6.54 -6.79
N PRO A 488 16.37 7.07 -5.70
CA PRO A 488 15.41 6.31 -4.88
C PRO A 488 14.28 5.74 -5.73
N ILE A 489 13.74 4.58 -5.34
CA ILE A 489 12.53 4.05 -5.95
C ILE A 489 11.31 4.83 -5.48
N ASP A 490 10.44 5.25 -6.40
CA ASP A 490 9.12 5.80 -6.09
C ASP A 490 8.11 5.47 -7.20
N SER A 491 6.82 5.54 -6.88
CA SER A 491 5.75 5.06 -7.76
C SER A 491 5.41 5.99 -8.94
N LYS A 492 6.17 7.07 -9.14
CA LYS A 492 5.90 8.09 -10.15
C LYS A 492 7.09 8.45 -11.03
N HIS A 493 8.27 8.66 -10.44
CA HIS A 493 9.43 9.22 -11.13
C HIS A 493 10.52 8.19 -11.42
N ASN A 494 10.67 7.19 -10.54
CA ASN A 494 11.69 6.15 -10.70
C ASN A 494 11.16 4.81 -10.19
N ILE A 495 10.31 4.19 -11.00
CA ILE A 495 9.74 2.86 -10.76
C ILE A 495 10.79 1.77 -11.00
N ILE A 496 10.53 0.56 -10.52
CA ILE A 496 11.33 -0.63 -10.84
C ILE A 496 11.21 -0.93 -12.33
N ASP A 497 12.36 -1.14 -12.96
CA ASP A 497 12.52 -1.47 -14.39
C ASP A 497 12.24 -2.97 -14.59
N VAL A 498 11.04 -3.28 -15.08
CA VAL A 498 10.58 -4.65 -15.33
C VAL A 498 10.31 -4.91 -16.81
N ASP A 499 10.38 -6.17 -17.24
CA ASP A 499 9.81 -6.57 -18.53
C ASP A 499 8.28 -6.41 -18.46
N PRO A 500 7.66 -5.67 -19.40
CA PRO A 500 6.26 -5.27 -19.32
C PRO A 500 5.25 -6.41 -19.43
N PHE A 501 5.69 -7.62 -19.78
CA PHE A 501 4.82 -8.78 -19.98
C PHE A 501 4.97 -9.85 -18.90
N SER A 502 6.17 -10.02 -18.35
CA SER A 502 6.48 -10.97 -17.28
C SER A 502 6.58 -10.32 -15.90
N TYR A 503 6.77 -9.00 -15.82
CA TYR A 503 7.02 -8.23 -14.60
C TYR A 503 8.31 -8.64 -13.87
N GLN A 504 9.19 -9.41 -14.52
CA GLN A 504 10.51 -9.71 -13.99
C GLN A 504 11.37 -8.44 -14.06
N ALA A 505 12.10 -8.12 -12.99
CA ALA A 505 13.06 -7.03 -12.97
C ALA A 505 14.15 -7.27 -14.03
N ASN A 506 14.34 -6.32 -14.94
CA ASN A 506 15.28 -6.43 -16.06
C ASN A 506 16.74 -6.59 -15.59
N ARG A 507 17.04 -6.12 -14.39
CA ARG A 507 18.39 -6.15 -13.81
C ARG A 507 18.60 -7.25 -12.79
N GLN A 508 17.53 -7.95 -12.42
CA GLN A 508 17.57 -8.98 -11.41
C GLN A 508 16.70 -10.17 -11.80
N PRO A 509 17.28 -11.18 -12.48
CA PRO A 509 16.55 -12.38 -12.87
C PRO A 509 15.84 -13.04 -11.69
N GLN A 510 14.66 -13.63 -11.94
CA GLN A 510 13.82 -14.31 -10.95
C GLN A 510 13.29 -13.43 -9.79
N MET A 511 13.60 -12.13 -9.79
CA MET A 511 12.92 -11.13 -8.97
C MET A 511 11.85 -10.44 -9.82
N PHE A 512 10.64 -10.34 -9.28
CA PHE A 512 9.52 -9.68 -9.92
C PHE A 512 9.07 -8.49 -9.07
N ALA A 513 8.40 -7.52 -9.68
CA ALA A 513 7.78 -6.40 -8.96
C ALA A 513 6.41 -6.10 -9.55
N MET A 514 5.45 -5.68 -8.71
CA MET A 514 4.10 -5.37 -9.17
C MET A 514 3.43 -4.25 -8.35
N GLY A 515 2.29 -3.76 -8.84
CA GLY A 515 1.56 -2.66 -8.22
C GLY A 515 2.30 -1.32 -8.33
N PRO A 516 2.25 -0.46 -7.30
CA PRO A 516 2.85 0.87 -7.36
C PRO A 516 4.35 0.90 -7.66
N LEU A 517 5.09 -0.18 -7.36
CA LEU A 517 6.51 -0.27 -7.65
C LEU A 517 6.84 -0.25 -9.14
N VAL A 518 5.88 -0.61 -10.00
CA VAL A 518 6.01 -0.59 -11.47
C VAL A 518 5.11 0.47 -12.11
N GLY A 519 4.64 1.44 -11.32
CA GLY A 519 3.83 2.57 -11.79
C GLY A 519 2.31 2.35 -11.73
N ASP A 520 1.85 1.15 -11.38
CA ASP A 520 0.41 0.85 -11.26
C ASP A 520 -0.11 1.26 -9.89
N ASN A 521 -0.54 2.51 -9.79
CA ASN A 521 -0.94 3.13 -8.53
C ASN A 521 -2.40 2.84 -8.12
N PHE A 522 -3.25 2.36 -9.03
CA PHE A 522 -4.65 1.99 -8.73
C PHE A 522 -4.78 0.48 -8.56
N VAL A 523 -5.65 0.04 -7.66
CA VAL A 523 -5.86 -1.39 -7.35
C VAL A 523 -6.13 -2.21 -8.61
N ARG A 524 -7.11 -1.80 -9.42
CA ARG A 524 -7.49 -2.52 -10.65
C ARG A 524 -6.34 -2.72 -11.66
N PHE A 525 -5.37 -1.80 -11.72
CA PHE A 525 -4.16 -2.00 -12.54
C PHE A 525 -3.09 -2.79 -11.82
N GLY A 526 -2.93 -2.56 -10.51
CA GLY A 526 -1.89 -3.20 -9.70
C GLY A 526 -2.03 -4.72 -9.60
N ILE A 527 -3.23 -5.26 -9.82
CA ILE A 527 -3.47 -6.70 -9.90
C ILE A 527 -3.11 -7.30 -11.27
N GLY A 528 -2.99 -6.51 -12.33
CA GLY A 528 -2.60 -6.99 -13.66
C GLY A 528 -1.22 -7.63 -13.72
N GLY A 529 -0.29 -7.20 -12.87
CA GLY A 529 1.00 -7.87 -12.71
C GLY A 529 0.88 -9.33 -12.26
N ALA A 530 -0.20 -9.72 -11.58
CA ALA A 530 -0.43 -11.11 -11.19
C ALA A 530 -0.55 -12.02 -12.42
N LEU A 531 -1.25 -11.56 -13.46
CA LEU A 531 -1.41 -12.28 -14.72
C LEU A 531 -0.05 -12.44 -15.43
N GLY A 532 0.74 -11.36 -15.50
CA GLY A 532 2.06 -11.38 -16.15
C GLY A 532 3.05 -12.32 -15.47
N ILE A 533 3.16 -12.23 -14.14
CA ILE A 533 4.04 -13.09 -13.32
C ILE A 533 3.63 -14.56 -13.47
N ALA A 534 2.35 -14.88 -13.26
CA ALA A 534 1.88 -16.26 -13.34
C ALA A 534 1.97 -16.85 -14.76
N ASN A 535 1.73 -16.05 -15.81
CA ASN A 535 1.95 -16.46 -17.20
C ASN A 535 3.43 -16.80 -17.46
N HIS A 536 4.35 -15.98 -16.94
CA HIS A 536 5.78 -16.24 -17.06
C HIS A 536 6.21 -17.51 -16.32
N LEU A 537 5.79 -17.69 -15.05
CA LEU A 537 6.11 -18.87 -14.26
C LEU A 537 5.59 -20.16 -14.91
N ASN A 538 4.36 -20.15 -15.44
CA ASN A 538 3.81 -21.29 -16.19
C ASN A 538 4.64 -21.63 -17.43
N LYS A 539 5.11 -20.61 -18.17
CA LYS A 539 5.99 -20.82 -19.33
C LYS A 539 7.34 -21.42 -18.93
N CYS A 540 7.91 -21.03 -17.78
CA CYS A 540 9.14 -21.62 -17.26
C CYS A 540 8.93 -23.10 -16.87
N ARG A 541 7.88 -23.41 -16.10
CA ARG A 541 7.56 -24.81 -15.70
C ARG A 541 7.34 -25.73 -16.90
N LYS A 542 6.66 -25.25 -17.95
CA LYS A 542 6.48 -26.02 -19.20
C LYS A 542 7.80 -26.32 -19.90
N LYS A 543 8.76 -25.38 -19.89
CA LYS A 543 10.08 -25.58 -20.49
C LYS A 543 10.97 -26.54 -19.70
N GLU A 544 10.77 -26.63 -18.39
CA GLU A 544 11.51 -27.56 -17.52
C GLU A 544 10.94 -28.99 -17.59
N ALA A 545 9.67 -29.14 -17.95
CA ALA A 545 9.01 -30.43 -18.15
C ALA A 545 9.23 -31.07 -19.53
N LEU A 546 9.73 -30.29 -20.50
CA LEU A 546 10.11 -30.70 -21.86
C LEU A 546 11.61 -31.01 -21.93
#